data_AF-A0A7S2IXI4-F1
#
_entry.id   AF-A0A7S2IXI4-F1
#
_cell.length_a   1.000
_cell.length_b   1.000
_cell.length_c   1.000
_cell.angle_alpha   90.00
_cell.angle_beta   90.00
_cell.angle_gamma   90.00
#
_symmetry.space_group_name_H-M   'P 1'
#
loop_
_entity.id
_entity.type
_entity.pdbx_description
1 polymer ?
#
loop_
_entity_poly.entity_id
_entity_poly.type
_entity_poly.pdbx_seq_one_letter_code
_entity_poly.pdbx_strand_id
1 'polypeptide(L)'
;MAPKAATKRPAACAGVKAESCAKRPAVARGSAKQCSAVAEALLKSQDFPADVLEMLRSNLPACLGAPRERRHEFQERVAGMVGEVLTKGEDGLQAGVAAGEAKLAAITAENDRLHEAALAAADKLKASEEELAAAQAASEE
;
A
#
# COMPACT_ATOMS: atom_id res chain seq x y z
N MET A 1 26.25 62.44 -24.16
CA MET A 1 26.60 61.02 -24.36
C MET A 1 26.80 60.35 -23.01
N ALA A 2 25.94 59.38 -22.65
CA ALA A 2 26.31 58.22 -21.82
C ALA A 2 26.99 57.17 -22.76
N PRO A 3 27.62 56.04 -22.32
CA PRO A 3 27.27 55.23 -21.13
C PRO A 3 28.38 54.43 -20.38
N LYS A 4 28.02 54.01 -19.14
CA LYS A 4 28.24 52.71 -18.45
C LYS A 4 29.66 52.10 -18.31
N ALA A 5 30.07 51.81 -17.07
CA ALA A 5 30.68 50.51 -16.73
C ALA A 5 30.51 50.19 -15.22
N ALA A 6 29.86 49.06 -14.96
CA ALA A 6 29.65 48.46 -13.65
C ALA A 6 30.98 48.08 -12.98
N THR A 7 31.18 48.50 -11.73
CA THR A 7 32.18 47.91 -10.85
C THR A 7 31.71 46.52 -10.43
N LYS A 8 32.28 45.54 -11.12
CA LYS A 8 32.19 44.11 -10.85
C LYS A 8 32.56 43.83 -9.39
N ARG A 9 31.72 43.04 -8.70
CA ARG A 9 32.12 42.28 -7.51
C ARG A 9 33.22 41.29 -7.97
N PRO A 10 34.45 41.32 -7.43
CA PRO A 10 35.41 40.27 -7.76
C PRO A 10 35.00 38.99 -7.04
N ALA A 11 34.63 37.98 -7.83
CA ALA A 11 34.71 36.59 -7.42
C ALA A 11 36.19 36.20 -7.40
N ALA A 12 36.67 35.75 -6.24
CA ALA A 12 37.88 34.93 -6.15
C ALA A 12 37.59 33.83 -5.12
N CYS A 13 37.16 32.68 -5.63
CA CYS A 13 37.39 31.40 -4.96
C CYS A 13 38.91 31.23 -4.80
N ALA A 14 39.41 31.16 -3.57
CA ALA A 14 40.63 30.41 -3.26
C ALA A 14 40.67 30.14 -1.76
N GLY A 15 40.47 28.88 -1.37
CA GLY A 15 41.05 28.36 -0.13
C GLY A 15 40.14 28.23 1.08
N VAL A 16 39.00 27.54 0.96
CA VAL A 16 38.57 26.68 2.07
C VAL A 16 38.59 25.26 1.54
N LYS A 17 39.53 24.49 2.07
CA LYS A 17 39.74 23.08 1.81
C LYS A 17 38.39 22.36 1.87
N ALA A 18 38.20 21.46 0.93
CA ALA A 18 37.21 20.40 1.01
C ALA A 18 37.44 19.63 2.32
N GLU A 19 36.73 20.00 3.38
CA GLU A 19 36.47 19.11 4.50
C GLU A 19 35.38 18.15 4.06
N SER A 20 35.89 17.03 3.59
CA SER A 20 35.21 15.76 3.48
C SER A 20 34.27 15.51 4.68
N CYS A 21 33.07 15.05 4.34
CA CYS A 21 32.26 14.17 5.17
C CYS A 21 32.02 14.67 6.61
N ALA A 22 31.20 15.71 6.75
CA ALA A 22 30.36 15.81 7.94
C ALA A 22 29.49 14.54 7.95
N LYS A 23 29.92 13.54 8.73
CA LYS A 23 29.19 12.31 8.99
C LYS A 23 27.78 12.72 9.41
N ARG A 24 26.82 12.59 8.48
CA ARG A 24 25.40 12.53 8.83
C ARG A 24 25.31 11.54 9.98
N PRO A 25 24.78 11.92 11.16
CA PRO A 25 24.65 10.98 12.27
C PRO A 25 23.93 9.73 11.75
N ALA A 26 24.36 8.53 12.17
CA ALA A 26 23.82 7.27 11.67
C ALA A 26 22.28 7.20 11.76
N VAL A 27 21.68 7.94 12.69
CA VAL A 27 20.23 8.16 12.85
C VAL A 27 19.58 8.78 11.60
N ALA A 28 20.26 9.69 10.90
CA ALA A 28 19.78 10.33 9.68
C ALA A 28 19.74 9.38 8.46
N ARG A 29 20.41 8.22 8.51
CA ARG A 29 20.31 7.19 7.47
C ARG A 29 19.10 6.27 7.68
N GLY A 30 18.68 6.04 8.92
CA GLY A 30 17.49 5.24 9.24
C GLY A 30 16.20 5.96 8.87
N SER A 31 16.07 7.23 9.28
CA SER A 31 14.88 8.04 9.01
C SER A 31 14.68 8.31 7.51
N ALA A 32 15.75 8.42 6.72
CA ALA A 32 15.65 8.63 5.27
C ALA A 32 14.98 7.47 4.53
N LYS A 33 15.31 6.21 4.88
CA LYS A 33 14.67 5.02 4.29
C LYS A 33 13.21 4.88 4.70
N GLN A 34 12.89 5.23 5.95
CA GLN A 34 11.52 5.24 6.43
C GLN A 34 10.69 6.32 5.72
N CYS A 35 11.25 7.51 5.51
CA CYS A 35 10.60 8.57 4.75
C CYS A 35 10.36 8.18 3.29
N SER A 36 11.29 7.46 2.65
CA SER A 36 11.06 6.97 1.28
C SER A 36 9.96 5.91 1.23
N ALA A 37 9.90 4.99 2.19
CA ALA A 37 8.83 4.01 2.27
C ALA A 37 7.45 4.68 2.48
N VAL A 38 7.38 5.68 3.35
CA VAL A 38 6.16 6.47 3.57
C VAL A 38 5.78 7.27 2.32
N ALA A 39 6.75 7.87 1.63
CA ALA A 39 6.53 8.57 0.37
C ALA A 39 5.92 7.66 -0.71
N GLU A 40 6.41 6.43 -0.83
CA GLU A 40 5.84 5.44 -1.75
C GLU A 40 4.44 4.98 -1.32
N ALA A 41 4.19 4.82 -0.02
CA ALA A 41 2.88 4.45 0.50
C ALA A 41 1.84 5.55 0.21
N LEU A 42 2.21 6.83 0.36
CA LEU A 42 1.33 7.96 0.03
C LEU A 42 0.87 7.92 -1.42
N LEU A 43 1.78 7.67 -2.37
CA LEU A 43 1.44 7.64 -3.80
C LEU A 43 0.55 6.45 -4.20
N LYS A 44 0.46 5.42 -3.36
CA LYS A 44 -0.42 4.27 -3.58
C LYS A 44 -1.81 4.47 -3.02
N SER A 45 -2.02 5.49 -2.17
CA SER A 45 -3.36 5.82 -1.67
C SER A 45 -4.20 6.39 -2.82
N GLN A 46 -5.43 5.91 -2.95
CA GLN A 46 -6.37 6.33 -3.99
C GLN A 46 -7.44 7.30 -3.45
N ASP A 47 -7.46 7.52 -2.13
CA ASP A 47 -8.51 8.26 -1.43
C ASP A 47 -8.32 9.78 -1.51
N PHE A 48 -7.18 10.24 -2.06
CA PHE A 48 -6.79 11.65 -2.09
C PHE A 48 -6.29 12.07 -3.49
N PRO A 49 -6.42 13.36 -3.86
CA PRO A 49 -5.92 13.86 -5.14
C PRO A 49 -4.41 13.68 -5.28
N ALA A 50 -3.95 13.28 -6.47
CA ALA A 50 -2.54 13.02 -6.77
C ALA A 50 -1.62 14.22 -6.45
N ASP A 51 -2.08 15.44 -6.75
CA ASP A 51 -1.32 16.67 -6.47
C ASP A 51 -1.07 16.88 -4.97
N VAL A 52 -2.03 16.50 -4.12
CA VAL A 52 -1.91 16.58 -2.66
C VAL A 52 -0.91 15.55 -2.16
N LEU A 53 -0.97 14.32 -2.70
CA LEU A 53 -0.04 13.24 -2.33
C LEU A 53 1.41 13.56 -2.73
N GLU A 54 1.63 14.13 -3.91
CA GLU A 54 2.98 14.53 -4.37
C GLU A 54 3.53 15.71 -3.56
N MET A 55 2.67 16.65 -3.18
CA MET A 55 3.03 17.76 -2.29
C MET A 55 3.38 17.26 -0.88
N LEU A 56 2.61 16.35 -0.30
CA LEU A 56 2.93 15.73 1.00
C LEU A 56 4.23 14.93 0.92
N ARG A 57 4.43 14.16 -0.14
CA ARG A 57 5.67 13.41 -0.41
C ARG A 57 6.89 14.31 -0.44
N SER A 58 6.80 15.44 -1.13
CA SER A 58 7.91 16.38 -1.27
C SER A 58 8.29 17.05 0.06
N ASN A 59 7.33 17.19 0.99
CA ASN A 59 7.54 17.78 2.30
C ASN A 59 8.03 16.79 3.37
N LEU A 60 7.91 15.47 3.15
CA LEU A 60 8.31 14.43 4.11
C LEU A 60 9.75 14.56 4.63
N PRO A 61 10.79 14.78 3.79
CA PRO A 61 12.16 14.88 4.28
C PRO A 61 12.38 16.07 5.21
N ALA A 62 11.68 17.18 4.96
CA ALA A 62 11.77 18.38 5.78
C ALA A 62 10.97 18.26 7.09
N CYS A 63 9.84 17.55 7.06
CA CYS A 63 8.96 17.42 8.23
C CYS A 63 9.39 16.28 9.16
N LEU A 64 9.83 15.14 8.62
CA LEU A 64 10.19 13.95 9.41
C LEU A 64 11.70 13.77 9.57
N GLY A 65 12.52 14.58 8.90
CA GLY A 65 13.98 14.53 9.00
C GLY A 65 14.54 15.06 10.34
N ALA A 66 13.77 15.88 11.05
CA ALA A 66 14.11 16.39 12.38
C ALA A 66 13.35 15.63 13.49
N PRO A 67 13.93 15.51 14.71
CA PRO A 67 13.24 15.02 15.89
C PRO A 67 11.96 15.82 16.18
N ARG A 68 10.96 15.17 16.76
CA ARG A 68 9.62 15.75 16.97
C ARG A 68 9.67 17.08 17.75
N GLU A 69 10.54 17.14 18.75
CA GLU A 69 10.70 18.28 19.66
C GLU A 69 11.28 19.52 18.94
N ARG A 70 11.86 19.34 17.75
CA ARG A 70 12.46 20.41 16.94
C ARG A 70 11.61 20.80 15.74
N ARG A 71 10.46 20.14 15.55
CA ARG A 71 9.59 20.42 14.41
C ARG A 71 8.81 21.70 14.63
N HIS A 72 8.71 22.50 13.59
CA HIS A 72 7.81 23.66 13.57
C HIS A 72 6.36 23.19 13.54
N GLU A 73 5.40 23.99 14.01
CA GLU A 73 3.97 23.63 13.98
C GLU A 73 3.48 23.20 12.60
N PHE A 74 3.98 23.86 11.55
CA PHE A 74 3.70 23.48 10.16
C PHE A 74 4.15 22.04 9.85
N GLN A 75 5.33 21.63 10.32
CA GLN A 75 5.86 20.29 10.08
C GLN A 75 5.06 19.23 10.85
N GLU A 76 4.59 19.56 12.06
CA GLU A 76 3.68 18.68 12.81
C GLU A 76 2.32 18.55 12.12
N ARG A 77 1.76 19.65 11.56
CA ARG A 77 0.52 19.59 10.77
C ARG A 77 0.66 18.72 9.53
N VAL A 78 1.78 18.86 8.79
CA VAL A 78 2.06 18.01 7.63
C VAL A 78 2.22 16.54 8.04
N ALA A 79 2.92 16.26 9.15
CA ALA A 79 3.02 14.91 9.68
C ALA A 79 1.64 14.32 10.06
N GLY A 80 0.75 15.14 10.62
CA GLY A 80 -0.64 14.77 10.88
C GLY A 80 -1.41 14.40 9.62
N MET A 81 -1.34 15.23 8.58
CA MET A 81 -1.98 14.94 7.28
C MET A 81 -1.46 13.65 6.66
N VAL A 82 -0.14 13.40 6.72
CA VAL A 82 0.45 12.13 6.26
C VAL A 82 -0.12 10.97 7.07
N GLY A 83 -0.25 11.12 8.39
CA GLY A 83 -0.87 10.12 9.26
C GLY A 83 -2.29 9.78 8.84
N GLU A 84 -3.13 10.81 8.60
CA GLU A 84 -4.52 10.61 8.15
C GLU A 84 -4.61 9.86 6.82
N VAL A 85 -3.72 10.17 5.86
CA VAL A 85 -3.69 9.46 4.57
C VAL A 85 -3.33 7.99 4.78
N LEU A 86 -2.33 7.69 5.60
CA LEU A 86 -1.91 6.32 5.87
C LEU A 86 -2.98 5.53 6.63
N THR A 87 -3.63 6.13 7.62
CA THR A 87 -4.73 5.47 8.36
C THR A 87 -5.89 5.13 7.45
N LYS A 88 -6.34 6.06 6.60
CA LYS A 88 -7.41 5.74 5.64
C LYS A 88 -7.00 4.64 4.65
N GLY A 89 -5.75 4.66 4.20
CA GLY A 89 -5.22 3.60 3.34
C GLY A 89 -5.20 2.24 4.05
N GLU A 90 -4.81 2.21 5.32
CA GLU A 90 -4.86 1.00 6.15
C GLU A 90 -6.30 0.49 6.33
N ASP A 91 -7.24 1.36 6.68
CA ASP A 91 -8.65 1.02 6.83
C ASP A 91 -9.22 0.42 5.53
N GLY A 92 -8.87 1.01 4.37
CA GLY A 92 -9.27 0.51 3.06
C GLY A 92 -8.70 -0.89 2.76
N LEU A 93 -7.43 -1.13 3.10
CA LEU A 93 -6.80 -2.44 2.95
C LEU A 93 -7.43 -3.49 3.87
N GLN A 94 -7.68 -3.15 5.14
CA GLN A 94 -8.34 -4.02 6.10
C GLN A 94 -9.77 -4.37 5.67
N ALA A 95 -10.53 -3.39 5.17
CA ALA A 95 -11.84 -3.62 4.59
C ALA A 95 -11.78 -4.55 3.36
N GLY A 96 -10.76 -4.38 2.51
CA GLY A 96 -10.52 -5.25 1.37
C GLY A 96 -10.21 -6.70 1.77
N VAL A 97 -9.38 -6.90 2.79
CA VAL A 97 -9.09 -8.24 3.36
C VAL A 97 -10.36 -8.87 3.90
N ALA A 98 -11.11 -8.15 4.75
CA ALA A 98 -12.35 -8.66 5.32
C ALA A 98 -13.39 -9.04 4.24
N ALA A 99 -13.53 -8.22 3.19
CA ALA A 99 -14.40 -8.54 2.07
C ALA A 99 -13.92 -9.76 1.27
N GLY A 100 -12.60 -9.93 1.12
CA GLY A 100 -11.99 -11.08 0.47
C GLY A 100 -12.21 -12.36 1.26
N GLU A 101 -11.99 -12.34 2.58
CA GLU A 101 -12.24 -13.46 3.48
C GLU A 101 -13.71 -13.87 3.49
N ALA A 102 -14.63 -12.90 3.52
CA ALA A 102 -16.06 -13.17 3.43
C ALA A 102 -16.46 -13.85 2.11
N LYS A 103 -15.90 -13.40 0.97
CA LYS A 103 -16.12 -14.04 -0.33
C LYS A 103 -15.56 -15.46 -0.36
N LEU A 104 -14.34 -15.66 0.17
CA LEU A 104 -13.72 -16.97 0.22
C LEU A 104 -14.56 -17.94 1.05
N ALA A 105 -15.00 -17.52 2.24
CA ALA A 105 -15.86 -18.33 3.10
C ALA A 105 -17.17 -18.72 2.40
N ALA A 106 -17.80 -17.78 1.69
CA ALA A 106 -19.03 -18.05 0.92
C ALA A 106 -18.79 -19.05 -0.22
N ILE A 107 -17.69 -18.89 -0.97
CA ILE A 107 -17.32 -19.81 -2.05
C ILE A 107 -17.02 -21.20 -1.50
N THR A 108 -16.26 -21.30 -0.41
CA THR A 108 -15.96 -22.59 0.23
C THR A 108 -17.24 -23.28 0.68
N ALA A 109 -18.14 -22.58 1.38
CA ALA A 109 -19.41 -23.14 1.82
C ALA A 109 -20.28 -23.64 0.65
N GLU A 110 -20.33 -22.90 -0.46
CA GLU A 110 -21.08 -23.33 -1.64
C GLU A 110 -20.42 -24.52 -2.35
N ASN A 111 -19.08 -24.55 -2.43
CA ASN A 111 -18.37 -25.71 -2.98
C ASN A 111 -18.63 -26.97 -2.16
N ASP A 112 -18.55 -26.88 -0.83
CA ASP A 112 -18.83 -28.00 0.07
C ASP A 112 -20.28 -28.50 -0.14
N ARG A 113 -21.25 -27.57 -0.22
CA ARG A 113 -22.65 -27.90 -0.49
C ARG A 113 -22.83 -28.62 -1.83
N LEU A 114 -22.21 -28.11 -2.90
CA LEU A 114 -22.30 -28.70 -4.23
C LEU A 114 -21.61 -30.06 -4.28
N HIS A 115 -20.50 -30.23 -3.58
CA HIS A 115 -19.78 -31.49 -3.48
C HIS A 115 -20.63 -32.57 -2.78
N GLU A 116 -21.23 -32.25 -1.64
CA GLU A 116 -22.15 -33.17 -0.94
C GLU A 116 -23.38 -33.49 -1.79
N ALA A 117 -23.94 -32.52 -2.50
CA ALA A 117 -25.05 -32.75 -3.41
C ALA A 117 -24.65 -33.67 -4.59
N ALA A 118 -23.44 -33.54 -5.12
CA ALA A 118 -22.92 -34.38 -6.19
C ALA A 118 -22.71 -35.83 -5.72
N LEU A 119 -22.17 -36.03 -4.51
CA LEU A 119 -22.04 -37.37 -3.90
C LEU A 119 -23.41 -38.02 -3.72
N ALA A 120 -24.38 -37.31 -3.12
CA ALA A 120 -25.72 -37.82 -2.92
C ALA A 120 -26.45 -38.13 -4.25
N ALA A 121 -26.21 -37.33 -5.30
CA ALA A 121 -26.75 -37.59 -6.63
C ALA A 121 -26.11 -38.83 -7.28
N ALA A 122 -24.79 -39.02 -7.12
CA ALA A 122 -24.09 -40.20 -7.62
C ALA A 122 -24.58 -41.48 -6.94
N ASP A 123 -24.80 -41.45 -5.63
CA ASP A 123 -25.32 -42.61 -4.90
C ASP A 123 -26.76 -42.94 -5.32
N LYS A 124 -27.61 -41.92 -5.51
CA LYS A 124 -28.98 -42.12 -6.03
C LYS A 124 -28.99 -42.66 -7.46
N LEU A 125 -28.07 -42.20 -8.31
CA LEU A 125 -27.95 -42.70 -9.68
C LEU A 125 -27.60 -44.19 -9.67
N LYS A 126 -26.60 -44.60 -8.88
CA LYS A 126 -26.22 -46.01 -8.75
C LYS A 126 -27.37 -46.87 -8.25
N ALA A 127 -28.07 -46.43 -7.19
CA ALA A 127 -29.23 -47.16 -6.67
C ALA A 127 -30.34 -47.31 -7.73
N SER A 128 -30.63 -46.25 -8.49
CA SER A 128 -31.62 -46.29 -9.57
C SER A 128 -31.19 -47.18 -10.74
N GLU A 129 -29.90 -47.25 -11.06
CA GLU A 129 -29.35 -48.14 -12.08
C GLU A 129 -29.46 -49.61 -11.65
N GLU A 130 -29.18 -49.92 -10.39
CA GLU A 130 -29.34 -51.25 -9.81
C GLU A 130 -30.81 -51.69 -9.79
N GLU A 131 -31.74 -50.80 -9.41
CA GLU A 131 -33.18 -51.06 -9.45
C GLU A 131 -33.69 -51.31 -10.88
N LEU A 132 -33.22 -50.52 -11.85
CA LEU A 132 -33.56 -50.71 -13.28
C LEU A 132 -33.04 -52.06 -13.79
N ALA A 133 -31.80 -52.42 -13.49
CA ALA A 133 -31.22 -53.68 -13.90
C ALA A 133 -31.98 -54.88 -13.31
N ALA A 134 -32.35 -54.81 -12.03
CA ALA A 134 -33.16 -55.84 -11.37
C ALA A 134 -34.56 -55.96 -11.98
N ALA A 135 -35.22 -54.83 -12.29
CA ALA A 135 -36.54 -54.82 -12.91
C ALA A 135 -36.51 -55.39 -14.34
N GLN A 136 -35.46 -55.09 -15.12
CA GLN A 136 -35.26 -55.65 -16.46
C GLN A 136 -35.09 -57.18 -16.40
N ALA A 137 -34.23 -57.67 -15.51
CA ALA A 137 -34.02 -59.11 -15.32
C ALA A 137 -35.31 -59.85 -14.95
N ALA A 138 -36.16 -59.26 -14.10
CA ALA A 138 -37.44 -59.85 -13.70
C ALA A 138 -38.52 -59.85 -14.80
N SER A 139 -38.37 -59.02 -15.84
CA SER A 139 -39.31 -58.95 -16.97
C SER A 139 -38.96 -59.87 -18.14
N GLU A 140 -37.72 -60.39 -18.16
CA GLU A 140 -37.21 -61.30 -19.20
C GLU A 140 -37.34 -62.79 -18.82
N GLU A 141 -37.74 -63.10 -17.58
CA GLU A 141 -38.03 -64.46 -17.07
C GLU A 141 -39.52 -64.81 -17.14
#